data_AF-A0A533UBX6-F1
#
_entry.id   AF-A0A533UBX6-F1
#
_cell.length_a   1.000
_cell.length_b   1.000
_cell.length_c   1.000
_cell.angle_alpha   90.00
_cell.angle_beta   90.00
_cell.angle_gamma   90.00
#
_symmetry.space_group_name_H-M   'P 1'
#
loop_
_entity.id
_entity.type
_entity.pdbx_description
1 polymer ?
#
loop_
_entity_poly.entity_id
_entity_poly.type
_entity_poly.pdbx_seq_one_letter_code
_entity_poly.pdbx_strand_id
1 'polypeptide(L)' 'MTPEFYGIVFSGGKGKNSSLPDREIPQLAQGTNIPDKKVSALVYASKVTAKVDTAAIQDEYNLYHHTVFLTN' A
#
# COMPACT_ATOMS: atom_id res chain seq x y z
N MET A 1 0.16 -17.84 -18.90
CA MET A 1 1.10 -16.72 -18.70
C MET A 1 1.82 -16.98 -17.39
N THR A 2 3.13 -17.20 -17.40
CA THR A 2 3.95 -17.22 -16.19
C THR A 2 4.28 -15.78 -15.80
N PRO A 3 3.94 -15.32 -14.59
CA PRO A 3 4.28 -13.96 -14.15
C PRO A 3 5.80 -13.76 -14.11
N GLU A 4 6.29 -12.66 -14.68
CA GLU A 4 7.66 -12.21 -14.51
C GLU A 4 7.78 -11.34 -13.24
N PHE A 5 8.86 -11.55 -12.47
CA PHE A 5 9.10 -10.82 -11.22
C PHE A 5 10.08 -9.67 -11.44
N TYR A 6 9.59 -8.43 -11.32
CA TYR A 6 10.35 -7.20 -11.62
C TYR A 6 10.95 -6.51 -10.37
N GLY A 7 10.90 -7.13 -9.19
CA GLY A 7 11.35 -6.48 -7.95
C GLY A 7 10.46 -5.32 -7.50
N ILE A 8 9.24 -5.24 -8.05
CA ILE A 8 8.18 -4.34 -7.60
C ILE A 8 7.22 -5.17 -6.76
N VAL A 9 6.93 -4.71 -5.55
CA VAL A 9 5.92 -5.30 -4.68
C VAL A 9 4.82 -4.29 -4.44
N PHE A 10 3.60 -4.78 -4.27
CA PHE A 10 2.44 -3.94 -3.99
C PHE A 10 1.67 -4.48 -2.80
N SER A 11 1.00 -3.59 -2.08
CA SER A 11 0.09 -3.94 -1.00
C SER A 11 -1.13 -3.02 -1.04
N GLY A 12 -2.28 -3.55 -0.63
CA GLY A 12 -3.55 -2.82 -0.58
C GLY A 12 -4.72 -3.60 -1.15
N GLY A 13 -5.78 -2.88 -1.48
CA GLY A 13 -6.98 -3.39 -2.12
C GLY A 13 -8.19 -2.52 -1.82
N LYS A 14 -9.38 -3.12 -1.89
CA LYS A 14 -10.64 -2.46 -1.54
C LYS A 14 -11.14 -2.96 -0.18
N GLY A 15 -11.89 -2.14 0.55
CA GLY A 15 -12.54 -2.52 1.80
C GLY A 15 -11.53 -2.95 2.85
N LYS A 16 -11.71 -4.16 3.41
CA LYS A 16 -10.80 -4.71 4.45
C LYS A 16 -9.34 -4.84 4.00
N ASN A 17 -9.09 -4.89 2.70
CA ASN A 17 -7.73 -5.01 2.17
C ASN A 17 -6.99 -3.67 2.11
N SER A 18 -7.66 -2.53 2.29
CA SER A 18 -6.99 -1.21 2.28
C SER A 18 -6.06 -1.01 3.48
N SER A 19 -6.22 -1.79 4.56
CA SER A 19 -5.35 -1.74 5.74
C SER A 19 -4.19 -2.73 5.70
N LEU A 20 -4.10 -3.60 4.68
CA LEU A 20 -2.98 -4.55 4.53
C LEU A 20 -1.59 -3.87 4.47
N PRO A 21 -1.41 -2.68 3.85
CA PRO A 21 -0.09 -2.06 3.75
C PRO A 21 0.58 -1.81 5.10
N ASP A 22 -0.18 -1.55 6.16
CA ASP A 22 0.35 -1.36 7.52
C ASP A 22 1.16 -2.57 8.01
N ARG A 23 0.78 -3.78 7.58
CA ARG A 23 1.46 -5.03 7.97
C ARG A 23 2.42 -5.51 6.89
N GLU A 24 2.03 -5.42 5.63
CA GLU A 24 2.79 -5.99 4.51
C GLU A 24 4.00 -5.13 4.14
N ILE A 25 3.92 -3.80 4.19
CA ILE A 25 5.06 -2.92 3.86
C ILE A 25 6.29 -3.23 4.72
N PRO A 26 6.20 -3.31 6.06
CA PRO A 26 7.34 -3.69 6.89
C PRO A 26 7.88 -5.09 6.58
N GLN A 27 7.00 -6.06 6.30
CA GLN A 27 7.39 -7.44 6.00
C GLN A 27 8.12 -7.55 4.66
N LEU A 28 7.60 -6.87 3.63
CA LEU A 28 8.18 -6.84 2.29
C LEU A 28 9.53 -6.11 2.28
N ALA A 29 9.69 -5.08 3.12
CA ALA A 29 10.93 -4.32 3.20
C ALA A 29 12.11 -5.11 3.81
N GLN A 30 11.87 -6.14 4.64
CA GLN A 30 12.93 -6.94 5.27
C GLN A 30 13.87 -7.63 4.27
N GLY A 31 13.40 -7.90 3.05
CA GLY A 31 14.20 -8.48 1.98
C GLY A 31 14.86 -7.47 1.02
N THR A 32 14.85 -6.17 1.37
CA THR A 32 15.27 -5.07 0.48
C THR A 32 16.31 -4.16 1.17
N ASN A 33 16.96 -3.28 0.40
CA ASN A 33 17.86 -2.25 0.94
C ASN A 33 17.13 -0.93 1.26
N ILE A 34 15.80 -0.97 1.41
CA ILE A 34 14.99 0.20 1.73
C ILE A 34 15.22 0.59 3.20
N PRO A 35 15.65 1.83 3.50
CA PRO A 35 15.87 2.25 4.89
C PRO A 35 14.56 2.28 5.71
N ASP A 36 14.63 1.94 6.99
CA ASP A 36 13.48 1.95 7.93
C ASP A 36 12.70 3.27 7.94
N LYS A 37 13.41 4.39 7.75
CA LYS A 37 12.78 5.72 7.64
C LYS A 37 11.85 5.81 6.43
N LYS A 38 12.24 5.22 5.28
CA LYS A 38 11.43 5.19 4.06
C LYS A 38 10.27 4.19 4.22
N VAL A 39 10.48 3.05 4.86
CA VAL A 39 9.40 2.11 5.23
C VAL A 39 8.35 2.80 6.10
N SER A 40 8.78 3.49 7.15
CA SER A 40 7.90 4.24 8.06
C SER A 40 7.12 5.34 7.33
N ALA A 41 7.79 6.05 6.40
CA ALA A 41 7.13 7.05 5.56
C ALA A 41 6.07 6.45 4.62
N LEU A 42 6.32 5.27 4.06
CA LEU A 42 5.36 4.56 3.21
C LEU A 42 4.13 4.09 3.99
N VAL A 43 4.32 3.55 5.19
CA VAL A 43 3.20 3.19 6.10
C VAL A 43 2.39 4.44 6.46
N TYR A 44 3.06 5.55 6.80
CA TYR A 44 2.36 6.80 7.09
C TYR A 44 1.56 7.30 5.87
N ALA A 45 2.17 7.30 4.69
CA ALA A 45 1.49 7.70 3.45
C ALA A 45 0.26 6.84 3.17
N SER A 46 0.36 5.50 3.32
CA SER A 46 -0.78 4.59 3.19
C SER A 46 -1.93 4.99 4.12
N LYS A 47 -1.66 5.25 5.39
CA LYS A 47 -2.69 5.66 6.35
C LYS A 47 -3.38 6.97 5.97
N VAL A 48 -2.63 7.94 5.42
CA VAL A 48 -3.20 9.21 4.97
C VAL A 48 -4.06 8.99 3.73
N THR A 49 -3.61 8.19 2.75
CA THR A 49 -4.38 7.85 1.55
C THR A 49 -5.67 7.10 1.90
N ALA A 50 -5.63 6.15 2.84
CA ALA A 50 -6.83 5.41 3.27
C ALA A 50 -7.92 6.32 3.87
N LYS A 51 -7.53 7.46 4.47
CA LYS A 51 -8.48 8.48 4.94
C LYS A 51 -9.14 9.23 3.79
N VAL A 52 -8.40 9.52 2.72
CA VAL A 52 -8.95 10.14 1.50
C VAL A 52 -9.94 9.18 0.83
N ASP A 53 -9.60 7.89 0.75
CA ASP A 53 -10.51 6.85 0.23
C ASP A 53 -11.82 6.80 1.05
N THR A 54 -11.70 6.87 2.37
CA THR A 54 -12.87 6.90 3.27
C THR A 54 -13.75 8.11 3.02
N ALA A 55 -13.17 9.30 2.83
CA ALA A 55 -13.92 10.51 2.49
C ALA A 55 -14.63 10.37 1.13
N ALA A 56 -13.96 9.84 0.11
CA ALA A 56 -14.57 9.60 -1.19
C ALA A 56 -15.77 8.62 -1.09
N ILE A 57 -15.66 7.57 -0.29
CA ILE A 57 -16.79 6.64 -0.06
C ILE A 57 -17.96 7.35 0.62
N GLN A 58 -17.70 8.25 1.57
CA GLN A 58 -18.72 9.03 2.27
C GLN A 58 -19.43 10.03 1.33
N ASP A 59 -18.73 10.52 0.31
CA ASP A 59 -19.27 11.39 -0.74
C ASP A 59 -19.89 10.60 -1.92
N GLU A 60 -20.28 9.34 -1.69
CA GLU A 60 -20.95 8.46 -2.66
C GLU A 60 -20.11 8.06 -3.91
N TYR A 61 -18.78 8.21 -3.86
CA TYR A 61 -17.91 7.68 -4.92
C TYR A 61 -17.80 6.15 -4.83
N ASN A 62 -18.23 5.46 -5.89
CA ASN A 62 -18.27 3.99 -5.94
C ASN A 62 -16.94 3.32 -6.32
N LEU A 63 -16.03 4.07 -6.95
CA LEU A 63 -14.77 3.57 -7.47
C LEU A 63 -13.60 4.08 -6.61
N TYR A 64 -13.05 3.18 -5.79
CA TYR A 64 -11.77 3.40 -5.09
C TYR A 64 -10.96 2.10 -5.08
N HIS A 65 -9.65 2.24 -5.11
CA HIS A 65 -8.70 1.14 -4.96
C HIS A 65 -7.45 1.64 -4.26
N HIS A 66 -7.24 1.18 -3.02
CA HIS A 66 -6.08 1.55 -2.24
C HIS A 66 -4.90 0.69 -2.67
N THR A 67 -3.78 1.27 -3.12
CA THR A 67 -2.58 0.49 -3.43
C THR A 67 -1.33 1.31 -3.17
N VAL A 68 -0.35 0.67 -2.56
CA VAL A 68 1.00 1.20 -2.37
C VAL A 68 1.96 0.32 -3.15
N PHE A 69 2.82 0.95 -3.96
CA PHE A 69 3.89 0.29 -4.69
C PHE A 69 5.22 0.55 -3.99
N LEU A 70 6.03 -0.49 -3.86
CA LEU A 70 7.38 -0.43 -3.33
C LEU A 70 8.33 -1.03 -4.35
N THR A 71 9.46 -0.35 -4.52
CA THR A 71 10.56 -0.76 -5.37
C THR A 71 11.86 -0.31 -4.71
N ASN A 72 12.94 -1.06 -4.95
CA ASN A 72 14.24 -0.86 -4.34
C ASN A 72 14.92 0.42 -4.89
#